data_AF-A0A2K6M317-F1
#
_entry.id   AF-A0A2K6M317-F1
#
_cell.length_a   1.000
_cell.length_b   1.000
_cell.length_c   1.000
_cell.angle_alpha   90.00
_cell.angle_beta   90.00
_cell.angle_gamma   90.00
#
_symmetry.space_group_name_H-M   'P 1'
#
loop_
_entity.id
_entity.type
_entity.pdbx_description
1 polymer ?
#
loop_
_entity_poly.entity_id
_entity_poly.type
_entity_poly.pdbx_seq_one_letter_code
_entity_poly.pdbx_strand_id
1 'polypeptide(L)'
;GLTHEMHRKEVEQVYLRCAAGAVEWMYPTGALIVNLRPNTFSPARHLTVCIKPFRDSSGANIYLEKTGELRLLVPDGGGRPGRVQCFGLEQGGLFVEATPQQDIGRRTTGFQYELIRRHRASDLHELSAPCRPCSDTEVLLAVCTSDFAVRGSIQEVTHEPERQDSAIHLRVSRLYRQKSRVFEPAPEGDGHWQGRVRTLLECGVRPGHGDFLFTGHMHFGEARLGCAPRFKDFQRMYRDAQERGLNPCEVGTD
;
A
#
# COMPACT_ATOMS: atom_id res chain seq x y z
N GLY A 1 7.79 -1.77 26.80
CA GLY A 1 8.25 -0.40 27.01
C GLY A 1 9.69 -0.47 27.45
N LEU A 2 10.59 0.17 26.71
CA LEU A 2 12.00 0.29 27.08
C LEU A 2 12.16 1.70 27.67
N THR A 3 12.49 1.79 28.95
CA THR A 3 12.79 3.04 29.66
C THR A 3 14.23 3.42 29.36
N HIS A 4 14.46 4.57 28.72
CA HIS A 4 15.79 5.05 28.35
C HIS A 4 16.19 6.34 29.08
N GLU A 5 17.48 6.46 29.41
CA GLU A 5 18.09 7.64 30.04
C GLU A 5 18.27 8.80 29.04
N MET A 6 17.82 10.00 29.42
CA MET A 6 17.68 11.16 28.54
C MET A 6 18.99 11.81 28.03
N HIS A 7 20.18 11.25 28.32
CA HIS A 7 21.46 11.94 28.14
C HIS A 7 22.51 11.23 27.29
N ARG A 8 22.20 10.06 26.72
CA ARG A 8 23.14 9.34 25.85
C ARG A 8 22.60 9.36 24.42
N LYS A 9 23.35 9.99 23.50
CA LYS A 9 23.07 9.93 22.05
C LYS A 9 23.38 8.50 21.57
N GLU A 10 22.46 7.59 21.84
CA GLU A 10 22.55 6.20 21.43
C GLU A 10 21.87 6.03 20.07
N VAL A 11 22.48 5.16 19.25
CA VAL A 11 21.95 4.80 17.95
C VAL A 11 21.49 3.35 18.05
N GLU A 12 20.19 3.13 17.96
CA GLU A 12 19.63 1.78 17.94
C GLU A 12 19.51 1.24 16.52
N GLN A 13 19.52 -0.09 16.38
CA GLN A 13 19.37 -0.74 15.09
C GLN A 13 18.09 -1.55 15.03
N VAL A 14 17.27 -1.28 14.02
CA VAL A 14 16.02 -2.00 13.75
C VAL A 14 16.18 -2.82 12.48
N TYR A 15 15.85 -4.11 12.53
CA TYR A 15 15.99 -5.02 11.41
C TYR A 15 14.63 -5.45 10.88
N LEU A 16 14.33 -5.11 9.63
CA LEU A 16 13.05 -5.37 8.98
C LEU A 16 13.24 -6.46 7.91
N ARG A 17 12.50 -7.56 8.03
CA ARG A 17 12.61 -8.73 7.14
C ARG A 17 11.44 -8.90 6.17
N CYS A 18 10.39 -8.09 6.33
CA CYS A 18 9.19 -8.13 5.51
C CYS A 18 9.35 -7.30 4.23
N ALA A 19 8.56 -7.62 3.20
CA ALA A 19 8.50 -6.82 1.97
C ALA A 19 7.75 -5.49 2.17
N ALA A 20 6.85 -5.42 3.15
CA ALA A 20 6.11 -4.23 3.50
C ALA A 20 5.79 -4.23 5.00
N GLY A 21 5.56 -3.05 5.58
CA GLY A 21 5.17 -2.90 6.98
C GLY A 21 5.18 -1.45 7.45
N ALA A 22 5.22 -1.25 8.75
CA ALA A 22 5.33 0.07 9.38
C ALA A 22 6.39 0.08 10.48
N VAL A 23 6.95 1.25 10.72
CA VAL A 23 7.83 1.56 11.85
C VAL A 23 7.18 2.69 12.63
N GLU A 24 7.04 2.51 13.94
CA GLU A 24 6.55 3.52 14.87
C GLU A 24 7.53 3.65 16.04
N TRP A 25 7.97 4.87 16.29
CA TRP A 25 8.92 5.23 17.33
C TRP A 25 8.33 6.32 18.22
N MET A 26 7.89 5.90 19.40
CA MET A 26 7.30 6.79 20.41
C MET A 26 8.39 7.41 21.27
N TYR A 27 8.28 8.71 21.56
CA TYR A 27 9.26 9.48 22.33
C TYR A 27 10.67 9.37 21.74
N PRO A 28 10.87 9.81 20.47
CA PRO A 28 12.13 9.65 19.78
C PRO A 28 13.28 10.35 20.53
N THR A 29 14.36 9.62 20.80
CA THR A 29 15.59 10.13 21.45
C THR A 29 16.82 9.50 20.80
N GLY A 30 17.83 10.29 20.45
CA GLY A 30 19.01 9.76 19.74
C GLY A 30 18.70 9.47 18.27
N ALA A 31 19.03 8.27 17.78
CA ALA A 31 18.74 7.89 16.40
C ALA A 31 18.46 6.38 16.21
N LEU A 32 17.83 6.03 15.10
CA LEU A 32 17.59 4.66 14.65
C LEU A 32 18.24 4.41 13.28
N ILE A 33 18.96 3.30 13.14
CA ILE A 33 19.34 2.74 11.83
C ILE A 33 18.33 1.65 11.48
N VAL A 34 17.56 1.86 10.43
CA VAL A 34 16.56 0.91 9.93
C VAL A 34 17.16 0.11 8.77
N ASN A 35 17.46 -1.16 9.05
CA ASN A 35 18.06 -2.12 8.15
C ASN A 35 16.97 -2.95 7.45
N LEU A 36 16.77 -2.70 6.15
CA LEU A 36 15.84 -3.47 5.31
C LEU A 36 16.59 -4.67 4.71
N ARG A 37 16.26 -5.88 5.18
CA ARG A 37 16.78 -7.15 4.67
C ARG A 37 15.63 -8.10 4.35
N PRO A 38 14.94 -7.89 3.22
CA PRO A 38 13.79 -8.72 2.89
C PRO A 38 14.20 -10.18 2.69
N ASN A 39 13.37 -11.10 3.20
CA ASN A 39 13.49 -12.53 2.93
C ASN A 39 13.04 -12.86 1.49
N THR A 40 13.72 -12.28 0.49
CA THR A 40 13.39 -12.48 -0.92
C THR A 40 14.58 -13.03 -1.69
N PHE A 41 14.33 -13.94 -2.63
CA PHE A 41 15.34 -14.48 -3.56
C PHE A 41 15.90 -13.44 -4.56
N SER A 42 15.47 -12.18 -4.49
CA SER A 42 15.86 -11.13 -5.43
C SER A 42 17.13 -10.40 -4.97
N PRO A 43 18.11 -10.15 -5.86
CA PRO A 43 19.27 -9.34 -5.53
C PRO A 43 18.87 -7.92 -5.15
N ALA A 44 19.52 -7.33 -4.14
CA ALA A 44 19.22 -5.98 -3.65
C ALA A 44 19.25 -4.89 -4.74
N ARG A 45 20.07 -5.07 -5.80
CA ARG A 45 20.19 -4.13 -6.93
C ARG A 45 18.91 -3.93 -7.74
N HIS A 46 17.93 -4.81 -7.57
CA HIS A 46 16.63 -4.73 -8.26
C HIS A 46 15.49 -4.33 -7.33
N LEU A 47 15.78 -3.89 -6.11
CA LEU A 47 14.75 -3.51 -5.14
C LEU A 47 14.74 -2.00 -4.94
N THR A 48 13.55 -1.41 -5.00
CA THR A 48 13.29 -0.03 -4.59
C THR A 48 12.55 -0.06 -3.28
N VAL A 49 12.98 0.76 -2.33
CA VAL A 49 12.28 1.02 -1.08
C VAL A 49 11.46 2.28 -1.28
N CYS A 50 10.17 2.22 -0.98
CA CYS A 50 9.33 3.40 -0.86
C CYS A 50 8.86 3.55 0.59
N ILE A 51 8.95 4.75 1.13
CA ILE A 51 8.43 5.10 2.46
C ILE A 51 7.32 6.14 2.36
N LYS A 52 6.32 6.00 3.22
CA LYS A 52 5.20 6.94 3.37
C LYS A 52 5.08 7.33 4.84
N PRO A 53 5.47 8.56 5.22
CA PRO A 53 5.29 9.05 6.58
C PRO A 53 3.82 9.07 6.98
N PHE A 54 3.53 8.77 8.25
CA PHE A 54 2.20 8.99 8.79
C PHE A 54 1.86 10.48 8.85
N ARG A 55 0.57 10.79 8.84
CA ARG A 55 0.07 12.17 8.78
C ARG A 55 0.45 12.99 10.03
N ASP A 56 0.55 12.32 11.16
CA ASP A 56 0.86 12.82 12.49
C ASP A 56 2.30 12.51 12.93
N SER A 57 3.11 11.98 12.01
CA SER A 57 4.52 11.67 12.26
C SER A 57 5.29 12.94 12.62
N SER A 58 5.96 12.93 13.76
CA SER A 58 6.69 14.07 14.30
C SER A 58 7.83 13.65 15.23
N GLY A 59 8.77 14.57 15.45
CA GLY A 59 9.85 14.42 16.42
C GLY A 59 11.13 13.81 15.87
N ALA A 60 11.22 13.53 14.57
CA ALA A 60 12.46 13.07 13.95
C ALA A 60 12.52 13.37 12.45
N ASN A 61 13.75 13.52 11.96
CA ASN A 61 14.07 13.58 10.54
C ASN A 61 14.40 12.18 10.02
N ILE A 62 13.99 11.87 8.78
CA ILE A 62 14.33 10.61 8.10
C ILE A 62 15.33 10.91 6.99
N TYR A 63 16.47 10.22 7.02
CA TYR A 63 17.57 10.34 6.08
C TYR A 63 17.82 9.02 5.35
N LEU A 64 18.39 9.13 4.15
CA LEU A 64 19.10 8.06 3.50
C LEU A 64 20.58 8.15 3.91
N GLU A 65 21.10 7.10 4.53
CA GLU A 65 22.49 6.98 4.93
C GLU A 65 23.26 6.09 3.94
N LYS A 66 24.41 6.57 3.48
CA LYS A 66 25.36 5.76 2.71
C LYS A 66 26.78 6.15 3.08
N THR A 67 27.55 5.18 3.58
CA THR A 67 28.99 5.37 3.87
C THR A 67 29.28 6.58 4.76
N GLY A 68 28.40 6.87 5.72
CA GLY A 68 28.48 8.00 6.64
C GLY A 68 27.89 9.31 6.13
N GLU A 69 27.46 9.39 4.86
CA GLU A 69 26.77 10.56 4.32
C GLU A 69 25.25 10.45 4.54
N LEU A 70 24.64 11.52 5.05
CA LEU A 70 23.19 11.60 5.31
C LEU A 70 22.52 12.53 4.30
N ARG A 71 21.54 12.01 3.56
CA ARG A 71 20.68 12.78 2.66
C ARG A 71 19.25 12.80 3.20
N LEU A 72 18.75 13.99 3.54
CA LEU A 72 17.40 14.16 4.08
C LEU A 72 16.33 13.70 3.08
N LEU A 73 15.44 12.80 3.53
CA LEU A 73 14.29 12.32 2.77
C LEU A 73 12.99 12.96 3.26
N VAL A 74 12.81 13.05 4.58
CA VAL A 74 11.59 13.57 5.22
C VAL A 74 11.99 14.46 6.40
N PRO A 75 11.72 15.78 6.33
CA PRO A 75 11.96 16.69 7.45
C PRO A 75 10.87 16.54 8.53
N ASP A 76 11.26 16.71 9.79
CA ASP A 76 10.34 16.85 10.92
C ASP A 76 9.48 18.12 10.75
N GLY A 77 8.16 17.99 10.97
CA GLY A 77 7.20 19.11 10.86
C GLY A 77 7.03 19.76 9.49
N GLY A 78 7.81 19.37 8.46
CA GLY A 78 7.85 20.02 7.15
C GLY A 78 7.46 19.15 5.96
N GLY A 79 7.15 17.87 6.18
CA GLY A 79 6.72 16.96 5.12
C GLY A 79 5.31 17.27 4.64
N ARG A 80 5.07 17.31 3.32
CA ARG A 80 3.69 17.22 2.79
C ARG A 80 3.11 15.87 3.24
N PRO A 81 1.98 15.84 3.99
CA PRO A 81 1.43 14.60 4.52
C PRO A 81 1.21 13.57 3.41
N GLY A 82 1.72 12.35 3.61
CA GLY A 82 1.51 11.24 2.68
C GLY A 82 2.33 11.28 1.37
N ARG A 83 3.31 12.19 1.22
CA ARG A 83 4.24 12.13 0.08
C ARG A 83 5.12 10.88 0.22
N VAL A 84 5.01 9.98 -0.75
CA VAL A 84 5.85 8.79 -0.86
C VAL A 84 7.25 9.19 -1.34
N GLN A 85 8.28 8.67 -0.69
CA GLN A 85 9.68 8.82 -1.10
C GLN A 85 10.26 7.46 -1.46
N CYS A 86 10.79 7.32 -2.67
CA CYS A 86 11.35 6.07 -3.16
C CYS A 86 12.85 6.20 -3.48
N PHE A 87 13.62 5.16 -3.17
CA PHE A 87 15.06 5.06 -3.48
C PHE A 87 15.47 3.60 -3.68
N GLY A 88 16.51 3.37 -4.48
CA GLY A 88 17.05 2.03 -4.67
C GLY A 88 17.66 1.49 -3.37
N LEU A 89 17.43 0.22 -3.04
CA LEU A 89 17.98 -0.39 -1.82
C LEU A 89 19.52 -0.39 -1.82
N GLU A 90 20.14 -0.35 -3.01
CA GLU A 90 21.59 -0.19 -3.18
C GLU A 90 22.12 1.21 -2.84
N GLN A 91 21.25 2.19 -2.71
CA GLN A 91 21.62 3.59 -2.48
C GLN A 91 21.90 3.89 -1.01
N GLY A 92 21.46 3.06 -0.06
CA GLY A 92 21.71 3.30 1.36
C GLY A 92 20.66 2.67 2.29
N GLY A 93 20.90 2.82 3.59
CA GLY A 93 19.97 2.47 4.66
C GLY A 93 19.15 3.66 5.13
N LEU A 94 18.09 3.41 5.89
CA LEU A 94 17.31 4.47 6.52
C LEU A 94 17.94 4.85 7.86
N PHE A 95 18.15 6.14 8.08
CA PHE A 95 18.61 6.69 9.34
C PHE A 95 17.58 7.69 9.85
N VAL A 96 17.05 7.48 11.06
CA VAL A 96 16.00 8.32 11.65
C VAL A 96 16.58 9.00 12.88
N GLU A 97 16.67 10.32 12.87
CA GLU A 97 17.30 11.08 13.96
C GLU A 97 16.26 11.93 14.68
N ALA A 98 16.19 11.78 16.00
CA ALA A 98 15.29 12.58 16.83
C ALA A 98 15.65 14.07 16.76
N THR A 99 14.65 14.91 16.52
CA THR A 99 14.82 16.36 16.59
C THR A 99 14.92 16.78 18.05
N PRO A 100 15.83 17.70 18.43
CA PRO A 100 15.91 18.21 19.79
C PRO A 100 14.56 18.77 20.25
N GLN A 101 14.07 18.26 21.39
CA GLN A 101 12.81 18.68 21.98
C GLN A 101 13.07 19.48 23.27
N GLN A 102 12.39 20.61 23.45
CA GLN A 102 12.44 21.41 24.68
C GLN A 102 11.20 21.26 25.56
N ASP A 103 10.12 20.69 25.00
CA ASP A 103 8.86 20.41 25.67
C ASP A 103 8.74 18.92 26.04
N ILE A 104 7.82 18.59 26.96
CA ILE A 104 7.54 17.19 27.39
C ILE A 104 6.38 16.60 26.54
N GLY A 105 6.05 17.23 25.41
CA GLY A 105 4.97 16.81 24.53
C GLY A 105 5.21 15.42 23.97
N ARG A 106 4.15 14.60 23.91
CA ARG A 106 4.22 13.28 23.25
C ARG A 106 4.42 13.48 21.75
N ARG A 107 5.52 12.95 21.22
CA ARG A 107 5.80 12.86 19.78
C ARG A 107 5.93 11.41 19.37
N THR A 108 5.56 11.11 18.14
CA THR A 108 5.69 9.76 17.58
C THR A 108 6.12 9.91 16.13
N THR A 109 7.29 9.38 15.81
CA THR A 109 7.76 9.30 14.43
C THR A 109 7.29 7.96 13.88
N GLY A 110 6.59 7.98 12.76
CA GLY A 110 6.23 6.76 12.08
C GLY A 110 6.08 6.89 10.57
N PHE A 111 6.32 5.77 9.89
CA PHE A 111 6.19 5.65 8.45
C PHE A 111 5.91 4.20 8.06
N GLN A 112 5.19 4.03 6.94
CA GLN A 112 5.05 2.76 6.26
C GLN A 112 6.18 2.59 5.25
N TYR A 113 6.56 1.35 4.97
CA TYR A 113 7.55 1.02 3.95
C TYR A 113 7.04 -0.12 3.06
N GLU A 114 7.43 -0.08 1.79
CA GLU A 114 7.19 -1.14 0.81
C GLU A 114 8.42 -1.35 -0.05
N LEU A 115 8.70 -2.61 -0.38
CA LEU A 115 9.76 -3.03 -1.28
C LEU A 115 9.15 -3.43 -2.62
N ILE A 116 9.61 -2.76 -3.66
CA ILE A 116 9.12 -2.93 -5.03
C ILE A 116 10.25 -3.48 -5.87
N ARG A 117 9.97 -4.51 -6.66
CA ARG A 117 10.94 -5.00 -7.66
C ARG A 117 10.98 -4.02 -8.83
N ARG A 118 12.16 -3.56 -9.20
CA ARG A 118 12.42 -2.81 -10.44
C ARG A 118 12.28 -3.76 -11.61
N HIS A 119 11.10 -3.82 -12.24
CA HIS A 119 10.92 -4.45 -13.54
C HIS A 119 10.85 -3.42 -14.68
N ARG A 120 11.66 -2.35 -14.56
CA ARG A 120 11.97 -1.23 -15.49
C ARG A 120 11.61 0.12 -14.88
N ALA A 121 12.17 1.19 -15.44
CA ALA A 121 11.99 2.56 -14.97
C ALA A 121 10.55 3.09 -15.11
N SER A 122 9.71 2.39 -15.87
CA SER A 122 8.30 2.72 -16.11
C SER A 122 7.37 2.31 -14.95
N ASP A 123 7.77 1.34 -14.12
CA ASP A 123 6.90 0.74 -13.10
C ASP A 123 6.68 1.63 -11.88
N LEU A 124 7.50 2.67 -11.70
CA LEU A 124 7.26 3.69 -10.68
C LEU A 124 6.01 4.54 -10.99
N HIS A 125 5.56 4.53 -12.25
CA HIS A 125 4.28 5.09 -12.69
C HIS A 125 3.16 4.02 -12.79
N GLU A 126 3.50 2.72 -12.80
CA GLU A 126 2.54 1.60 -12.86
C GLU A 126 1.96 1.18 -11.49
N LEU A 127 2.41 1.77 -10.38
CA LEU A 127 1.74 1.64 -9.07
C LEU A 127 0.31 2.21 -9.11
N SER A 128 0.01 3.03 -10.10
CA SER A 128 -1.34 3.30 -10.52
C SER A 128 -1.68 2.46 -11.74
N ALA A 129 -2.70 1.61 -11.63
CA ALA A 129 -3.30 1.01 -12.80
C ALA A 129 -3.72 2.15 -13.75
N PRO A 130 -3.30 2.14 -15.04
CA PRO A 130 -3.78 3.12 -15.99
C PRO A 130 -5.31 3.06 -16.03
N CYS A 131 -5.98 4.20 -16.18
CA CYS A 131 -7.45 4.30 -16.23
C CYS A 131 -8.08 3.65 -17.49
N ARG A 132 -7.37 2.71 -18.13
CA ARG A 132 -7.85 1.93 -19.25
C ARG A 132 -8.67 0.74 -18.74
N PRO A 133 -9.70 0.32 -19.46
CA PRO A 133 -10.33 -0.97 -19.21
C PRO A 133 -9.32 -2.12 -19.32
N CYS A 134 -9.40 -3.08 -18.40
CA CYS A 134 -8.62 -4.31 -18.50
C CYS A 134 -9.10 -5.17 -19.67
N SER A 135 -8.17 -5.84 -20.33
CA SER A 135 -8.44 -6.92 -21.29
C SER A 135 -8.92 -8.19 -20.58
N ASP A 136 -9.57 -9.09 -21.33
CA ASP A 136 -10.07 -10.36 -20.80
C ASP A 136 -8.97 -11.17 -20.10
N THR A 137 -7.77 -11.26 -20.70
CA THR A 137 -6.62 -11.95 -20.11
C THR A 137 -6.15 -11.29 -18.82
N GLU A 138 -6.13 -9.96 -18.75
CA GLU A 138 -5.79 -9.23 -17.52
C GLU A 138 -6.81 -9.49 -16.42
N VAL A 139 -8.11 -9.49 -16.73
CA VAL A 139 -9.17 -9.78 -15.75
C VAL A 139 -9.05 -11.21 -15.21
N LEU A 140 -8.89 -12.20 -16.11
CA LEU A 140 -8.75 -13.61 -15.73
C LEU A 140 -7.52 -13.84 -14.85
N LEU A 141 -6.39 -13.19 -15.14
CA LEU A 141 -5.20 -13.29 -14.31
C LEU A 141 -5.35 -12.53 -12.98
N ALA A 142 -6.02 -11.37 -13.01
CA ALA A 142 -6.15 -10.50 -11.86
C ALA A 142 -6.98 -11.13 -10.74
N VAL A 143 -8.05 -11.87 -11.04
CA VAL A 143 -8.85 -12.55 -10.00
C VAL A 143 -8.02 -13.56 -9.20
N CYS A 144 -7.00 -14.15 -9.83
CA CYS A 144 -6.14 -15.16 -9.21
C CYS A 144 -4.93 -14.57 -8.47
N THR A 145 -4.34 -13.50 -9.01
CA THR A 145 -3.00 -13.02 -8.57
C THR A 145 -3.05 -11.78 -7.68
N SER A 146 -4.13 -10.99 -7.76
CA SER A 146 -4.32 -9.76 -6.99
C SER A 146 -4.26 -9.97 -5.47
N ASP A 147 -4.04 -8.90 -4.71
CA ASP A 147 -4.09 -8.99 -3.25
C ASP A 147 -5.52 -9.14 -2.74
N PHE A 148 -6.49 -8.57 -3.47
CA PHE A 148 -7.91 -8.83 -3.27
C PHE A 148 -8.63 -9.07 -4.58
N ALA A 149 -9.70 -9.86 -4.51
CA ALA A 149 -10.66 -10.07 -5.58
C ALA A 149 -12.05 -10.31 -4.97
N VAL A 150 -13.01 -9.46 -5.30
CA VAL A 150 -14.33 -9.44 -4.65
C VAL A 150 -15.45 -9.17 -5.64
N ARG A 151 -16.63 -9.76 -5.43
CA ARG A 151 -17.87 -9.37 -6.09
C ARG A 151 -18.61 -8.39 -5.20
N GLY A 152 -19.08 -7.28 -5.76
CA GLY A 152 -19.85 -6.30 -5.00
C GLY A 152 -20.47 -5.21 -5.86
N SER A 153 -21.10 -4.26 -5.20
CA SER A 153 -21.70 -3.07 -5.80
C SER A 153 -21.15 -1.80 -5.17
N ILE A 154 -21.18 -0.70 -5.94
CA ILE A 154 -20.73 0.62 -5.49
C ILE A 154 -21.85 1.23 -4.65
N GLN A 155 -21.58 1.49 -3.38
CA GLN A 155 -22.49 2.24 -2.51
C GLN A 155 -22.30 3.74 -2.69
N GLU A 156 -21.05 4.18 -2.64
CA GLU A 156 -20.68 5.60 -2.67
C GLU A 156 -19.33 5.78 -3.38
N VAL A 157 -19.15 6.94 -4.01
CA VAL A 157 -17.85 7.41 -4.50
C VAL A 157 -17.57 8.79 -3.91
N THR A 158 -16.43 8.92 -3.23
CA THR A 158 -15.95 10.19 -2.67
C THR A 158 -14.69 10.62 -3.41
N HIS A 159 -14.69 11.83 -3.97
CA HIS A 159 -13.50 12.39 -4.63
C HIS A 159 -12.64 13.16 -3.63
N GLU A 160 -11.32 12.96 -3.68
CA GLU A 160 -10.33 13.66 -2.84
C GLU A 160 -9.31 14.39 -3.73
N PRO A 161 -9.65 15.59 -4.25
CA PRO A 161 -8.79 16.35 -5.18
C PRO A 161 -7.40 16.66 -4.63
N GLU A 162 -7.28 16.89 -3.32
CA GLU A 162 -5.99 17.14 -2.66
C GLU A 162 -5.03 15.95 -2.79
N ARG A 163 -5.57 14.73 -2.85
CA ARG A 163 -4.79 13.49 -3.01
C ARG A 163 -4.70 13.01 -4.46
N GLN A 164 -5.42 13.65 -5.39
CA GLN A 164 -5.59 13.18 -6.77
C GLN A 164 -6.18 11.75 -6.86
N ASP A 165 -7.04 11.40 -5.90
CA ASP A 165 -7.65 10.06 -5.78
C ASP A 165 -9.18 10.14 -5.66
N SER A 166 -9.85 9.03 -5.97
CA SER A 166 -11.25 8.76 -5.61
C SER A 166 -11.34 7.51 -4.74
N ALA A 167 -12.12 7.59 -3.67
CA ALA A 167 -12.49 6.46 -2.83
C ALA A 167 -13.83 5.88 -3.30
N ILE A 168 -13.90 4.56 -3.41
CA ILE A 168 -15.09 3.80 -3.80
C ILE A 168 -15.44 2.91 -2.61
N HIS A 169 -16.62 3.12 -2.03
CA HIS A 169 -17.14 2.31 -0.94
C HIS A 169 -18.00 1.19 -1.51
N LEU A 170 -17.67 -0.04 -1.13
CA LEU A 170 -18.21 -1.24 -1.72
C LEU A 170 -19.08 -1.99 -0.72
N ARG A 171 -20.28 -2.41 -1.17
CA ARG A 171 -21.02 -3.52 -0.56
C ARG A 171 -20.58 -4.80 -1.24
N VAL A 172 -19.85 -5.63 -0.52
CA VAL A 172 -19.26 -6.87 -1.04
C VAL A 172 -20.16 -8.05 -0.68
N SER A 173 -20.60 -8.76 -1.72
CA SER A 173 -21.43 -9.96 -1.60
C SER A 173 -20.62 -11.24 -1.59
N ARG A 174 -19.42 -11.25 -2.19
CA ARG A 174 -18.53 -12.42 -2.19
C ARG A 174 -17.06 -12.02 -2.17
N LEU A 175 -16.29 -12.65 -1.28
CA LEU A 175 -14.83 -12.56 -1.23
C LEU A 175 -14.23 -13.78 -1.95
N TYR A 176 -13.49 -13.56 -3.03
CA TYR A 176 -12.71 -14.62 -3.68
C TYR A 176 -11.32 -14.72 -3.09
N ARG A 177 -10.72 -13.56 -2.81
CA ARG A 177 -9.36 -13.45 -2.30
C ARG A 177 -9.21 -12.17 -1.49
N GLN A 178 -8.46 -12.24 -0.40
CA GLN A 178 -8.07 -11.09 0.40
C GLN A 178 -6.81 -11.43 1.22
N LYS A 179 -5.66 -10.83 0.89
CA LYS A 179 -4.40 -11.03 1.63
C LYS A 179 -4.32 -10.21 2.93
N SER A 180 -4.99 -9.05 2.97
CA SER A 180 -5.00 -8.12 4.11
C SER A 180 -6.43 -7.73 4.44
N ARG A 181 -6.77 -7.48 5.71
CA ARG A 181 -8.15 -7.18 6.15
C ARG A 181 -8.61 -5.78 5.68
N VAL A 182 -9.05 -5.68 4.43
CA VAL A 182 -9.59 -4.44 3.81
C VAL A 182 -11.11 -4.44 3.87
N PHE A 183 -11.70 -5.60 3.63
CA PHE A 183 -13.12 -5.87 3.68
C PHE A 183 -13.44 -6.53 5.02
N GLU A 184 -14.37 -5.92 5.75
CA GLU A 184 -14.82 -6.36 7.06
C GLU A 184 -16.31 -6.72 7.03
N PRO A 185 -16.79 -7.64 7.88
CA PRO A 185 -18.21 -7.95 7.95
C PRO A 185 -19.01 -6.71 8.33
N ALA A 186 -20.14 -6.49 7.68
CA ALA A 186 -21.02 -5.38 8.05
C ALA A 186 -21.62 -5.62 9.46
N PRO A 187 -21.75 -4.57 10.29
CA PRO A 187 -22.23 -4.69 11.66
C PRO A 187 -23.69 -5.17 11.76
N GLU A 188 -24.49 -4.99 10.69
CA GLU A 188 -25.92 -5.31 10.65
C GLU A 188 -26.21 -6.81 10.43
N GLY A 189 -25.20 -7.65 10.19
CA GLY A 189 -25.35 -9.11 10.25
C GLY A 189 -25.96 -9.78 9.00
N ASP A 190 -26.27 -9.06 7.91
CA ASP A 190 -26.83 -9.68 6.69
C ASP A 190 -25.82 -10.53 5.87
N GLY A 191 -24.69 -10.95 6.45
CA GLY A 191 -23.67 -11.76 5.78
C GLY A 191 -22.91 -11.06 4.65
N HIS A 192 -23.07 -9.74 4.50
CA HIS A 192 -22.32 -8.94 3.53
C HIS A 192 -21.09 -8.29 4.18
N TRP A 193 -20.12 -7.95 3.34
CA TRP A 193 -18.90 -7.28 3.74
C TRP A 193 -18.92 -5.84 3.24
N GLN A 194 -18.21 -4.96 3.94
CA GLN A 194 -18.00 -3.58 3.56
C GLN A 194 -16.52 -3.29 3.45
N GLY A 195 -16.14 -2.41 2.54
CA GLY A 195 -14.76 -1.96 2.44
C GLY A 195 -14.61 -0.81 1.46
N ARG A 196 -13.39 -0.29 1.40
CA ARG A 196 -13.05 0.87 0.58
C ARG A 196 -11.87 0.54 -0.31
N VAL A 197 -11.99 0.87 -1.59
CA VAL A 197 -10.90 0.81 -2.57
C VAL A 197 -10.65 2.21 -3.13
N ARG A 198 -9.41 2.48 -3.55
CA ARG A 198 -9.00 3.77 -4.11
C ARG A 198 -8.54 3.63 -5.54
N THR A 199 -8.78 4.67 -6.34
CA THR A 199 -8.26 4.80 -7.71
C THR A 199 -7.90 6.26 -7.98
N LEU A 200 -7.24 6.55 -9.10
CA LEU A 200 -6.91 7.93 -9.44
C LEU A 200 -8.16 8.75 -9.76
N LEU A 201 -8.11 10.03 -9.43
CA LEU A 201 -9.19 10.97 -9.73
C LEU A 201 -9.43 11.10 -11.25
N GLU A 202 -8.37 11.07 -12.05
CA GLU A 202 -8.45 11.16 -13.51
C GLU A 202 -9.18 9.97 -14.16
N CYS A 203 -9.34 8.85 -13.46
CA CYS A 203 -10.14 7.72 -13.94
C CYS A 203 -11.64 8.04 -13.99
N GLY A 204 -12.08 9.14 -13.36
CA GLY A 204 -13.44 9.66 -13.51
C GLY A 204 -14.53 8.68 -13.04
N VAL A 205 -14.23 7.86 -12.04
CA VAL A 205 -15.17 6.85 -11.53
C VAL A 205 -16.43 7.52 -11.00
N ARG A 206 -17.58 6.91 -11.31
CA ARG A 206 -18.90 7.38 -10.90
C ARG A 206 -19.66 6.26 -10.19
N PRO A 207 -20.61 6.60 -9.31
CA PRO A 207 -21.57 5.63 -8.81
C PRO A 207 -22.25 4.92 -9.99
N GLY A 208 -22.40 3.60 -9.89
CA GLY A 208 -22.95 2.78 -10.95
C GLY A 208 -23.75 1.63 -10.38
N HIS A 209 -24.89 1.33 -11.00
CA HIS A 209 -25.73 0.19 -10.62
C HIS A 209 -25.17 -1.13 -11.12
N GLY A 210 -25.46 -2.18 -10.35
CA GLY A 210 -25.13 -3.57 -10.65
C GLY A 210 -23.90 -4.08 -9.90
N ASP A 211 -23.62 -5.36 -10.13
CA ASP A 211 -22.47 -6.05 -9.55
C ASP A 211 -21.26 -5.94 -10.48
N PHE A 212 -20.10 -5.80 -9.86
CA PHE A 212 -18.79 -5.76 -10.50
C PHE A 212 -17.87 -6.77 -9.81
N LEU A 213 -16.90 -7.26 -10.56
CA LEU A 213 -15.72 -7.90 -9.98
C LEU A 213 -14.70 -6.79 -9.73
N PHE A 214 -14.28 -6.60 -8.48
CA PHE A 214 -13.20 -5.67 -8.13
C PHE A 214 -11.96 -6.48 -7.79
N THR A 215 -10.87 -6.21 -8.50
CA THR A 215 -9.54 -6.75 -8.19
C THR A 215 -8.56 -5.62 -7.93
N GLY A 216 -7.48 -5.91 -7.22
CA GLY A 216 -6.43 -4.92 -7.00
C GLY A 216 -5.37 -5.31 -6.00
N HIS A 217 -4.47 -4.38 -5.75
CA HIS A 217 -3.30 -4.55 -4.89
C HIS A 217 -3.39 -3.68 -3.64
N MET A 218 -2.64 -4.07 -2.62
CA MET A 218 -2.39 -3.22 -1.46
C MET A 218 -1.24 -2.27 -1.75
N HIS A 219 -1.40 -1.02 -1.36
CA HIS A 219 -0.35 -0.01 -1.42
C HIS A 219 -0.41 0.86 -0.16
N PHE A 220 0.65 0.77 0.65
CA PHE A 220 0.78 1.39 1.96
C PHE A 220 -0.45 1.14 2.86
N GLY A 221 -0.91 -0.12 2.89
CA GLY A 221 -2.09 -0.54 3.65
C GLY A 221 -3.44 -0.07 3.09
N GLU A 222 -3.45 0.67 1.98
CA GLU A 222 -4.66 1.10 1.28
C GLU A 222 -4.92 0.18 0.08
N ALA A 223 -6.17 -0.25 -0.13
CA ALA A 223 -6.53 -1.05 -1.30
C ALA A 223 -6.63 -0.16 -2.54
N ARG A 224 -5.86 -0.47 -3.58
CA ARG A 224 -5.85 0.22 -4.88
C ARG A 224 -6.56 -0.63 -5.91
N LEU A 225 -7.45 -0.01 -6.67
CA LEU A 225 -8.22 -0.67 -7.71
C LEU A 225 -7.31 -1.02 -8.91
N GLY A 226 -7.40 -2.27 -9.36
CA GLY A 226 -6.81 -2.77 -10.61
C GLY A 226 -7.89 -2.89 -11.70
N CYS A 227 -8.62 -4.01 -11.74
CA CYS A 227 -9.70 -4.23 -12.69
C CYS A 227 -11.07 -4.15 -12.03
N ALA A 228 -12.06 -3.63 -12.77
CA ALA A 228 -13.44 -3.47 -12.31
C ALA A 228 -14.50 -3.81 -13.39
N PRO A 229 -14.44 -4.96 -14.08
CA PRO A 229 -15.46 -5.29 -15.07
C PRO A 229 -16.82 -5.53 -14.41
N ARG A 230 -17.91 -5.40 -15.19
CA ARG A 230 -19.22 -5.86 -14.72
C ARG A 230 -19.16 -7.36 -14.48
N PHE A 231 -19.82 -7.82 -13.42
CA PHE A 231 -19.72 -9.21 -13.01
C PHE A 231 -20.26 -10.18 -14.08
N LYS A 232 -21.31 -9.79 -14.81
CA LYS A 232 -21.86 -10.58 -15.93
C LYS A 232 -20.85 -10.78 -17.07
N ASP A 233 -20.03 -9.77 -17.34
CA ASP A 233 -19.00 -9.85 -18.38
C ASP A 233 -17.88 -10.77 -17.92
N PHE A 234 -17.46 -10.66 -16.65
CA PHE A 234 -16.53 -11.59 -16.03
C PHE A 234 -17.03 -13.05 -16.06
N GLN A 235 -18.28 -13.30 -15.71
CA GLN A 235 -18.86 -14.65 -15.76
C GLN A 235 -18.79 -15.25 -17.17
N ARG A 236 -19.07 -14.43 -18.20
CA ARG A 236 -18.99 -14.88 -19.60
C ARG A 236 -17.57 -15.25 -20.00
N MET A 237 -16.60 -14.36 -19.77
CA MET A 237 -15.20 -14.60 -20.13
C MET A 237 -14.58 -15.76 -19.35
N TYR A 238 -14.92 -15.91 -18.07
CA TYR A 238 -14.43 -17.00 -17.23
C TYR A 238 -14.97 -18.35 -17.71
N ARG A 239 -16.25 -18.41 -18.09
CA ARG A 239 -16.85 -19.62 -18.66
C ARG A 239 -16.20 -20.03 -19.99
N ASP A 240 -15.98 -19.09 -20.90
CA ASP A 240 -15.26 -19.35 -22.16
C ASP A 240 -13.85 -19.90 -21.89
N ALA A 241 -13.12 -19.27 -20.96
CA ALA A 241 -11.80 -19.72 -20.57
C ALA A 241 -11.82 -21.13 -19.95
N GLN A 242 -12.81 -21.42 -19.11
CA GLN A 242 -12.97 -22.72 -18.47
C GLN A 242 -13.31 -23.83 -19.48
N GLU A 243 -14.24 -23.57 -20.42
CA GLU A 243 -14.60 -24.51 -21.49
C GLU A 243 -13.39 -24.84 -22.39
N ARG A 244 -12.47 -23.89 -22.54
CA ARG A 244 -11.24 -24.04 -23.33
C ARG A 244 -10.03 -24.55 -22.52
N GLY A 245 -10.17 -24.74 -21.21
CA GLY A 245 -9.07 -25.14 -20.31
C GLY A 245 -7.96 -24.08 -20.18
N LEU A 246 -8.31 -22.80 -20.35
CA LEU A 246 -7.40 -21.64 -20.28
C LEU A 246 -7.63 -20.79 -19.03
N ASN A 247 -8.45 -21.23 -18.08
CA ASN A 247 -8.65 -20.51 -16.82
C ASN A 247 -7.39 -20.60 -15.94
N PRO A 248 -6.84 -19.47 -15.47
CA PRO A 248 -5.58 -19.46 -14.71
C PRO A 248 -5.70 -19.99 -13.28
N CYS A 249 -6.91 -20.01 -12.72
CA CYS A 249 -7.24 -20.64 -11.44
C CYS A 249 -8.73 -20.98 -11.39
N GLU A 250 -9.15 -21.72 -10.36
CA GLU A 250 -10.55 -22.04 -10.08
C GLU A 250 -11.23 -20.93 -9.28
N VAL A 251 -12.35 -20.41 -9.79
CA VAL A 251 -13.17 -19.35 -9.18
C VAL A 251 -14.64 -19.76 -9.25
N GLY A 252 -15.33 -19.78 -8.11
CA GLY A 252 -16.77 -20.01 -8.07
C GLY A 252 -17.54 -18.82 -8.64
N THR A 253 -18.00 -18.91 -9.89
CA THR A 253 -18.67 -17.80 -10.59
C THR A 253 -20.18 -17.74 -10.39
N ASP A 254 -20.74 -18.67 -9.60
CA ASP A 254 -22.16 -18.74 -9.26
C ASP A 254 -22.63 -17.59 -8.34
#